data_AF-A0A9P6XJ97-F1
#
_entry.id   AF-A0A9P6XJ97-F1
#
_cell.length_a   1.000
_cell.length_b   1.000
_cell.length_c   1.000
_cell.angle_alpha   90.00
_cell.angle_beta   90.00
_cell.angle_gamma   90.00
#
_symmetry.space_group_name_H-M   'P 1'
#
loop_
_entity.id
_entity.type
_entity.pdbx_description
1 polymer ?
#
loop_
_entity_poly.entity_id
_entity_poly.type
_entity_poly.pdbx_seq_one_letter_code
_entity_poly.pdbx_strand_id
1 'polypeptide(L)'
;MRKAVNYCLQAFARIIEYSLAIIKEHGVSPIIIVFGIHPTKPSVANDLVQSDQIPYAKEYPCKPWAKSFYIPDPITINSHVHEQPLKPLVAIEHFLHKQKRTLLGMDSKERADETIQLLYSIAKQIFENDVTLEERTIDVLFNVCEQAQMQFNKIKEALETENLEELRKRAREYAEDGYMYLETYKAKYRRTSLHEPPALPEEAKKDGPSKSEYNEDLLPASSRPNTKSPDFAFVENFKI
;
A
#
# COMPACT_ATOMS: atom_id res chain seq x y z
N MET A 1 -10.84 19.20 -8.40
CA MET A 1 -11.01 18.74 -9.80
C MET A 1 -9.75 18.90 -10.66
N ARG A 2 -9.17 20.11 -10.79
CA ARG A 2 -7.94 20.34 -11.61
C ARG A 2 -6.73 19.46 -11.26
N LYS A 3 -6.50 19.17 -9.97
CA LYS A 3 -5.37 18.31 -9.53
C LYS A 3 -5.47 16.88 -10.07
N ALA A 4 -6.65 16.24 -10.02
CA ALA A 4 -6.83 14.85 -10.45
C ALA A 4 -6.67 14.65 -11.97
N VAL A 5 -7.06 15.65 -12.77
CA VAL A 5 -6.88 15.64 -14.24
C VAL A 5 -5.39 15.74 -14.59
N ASN A 6 -4.63 16.57 -13.88
CA ASN A 6 -3.19 16.69 -14.08
C ASN A 6 -2.43 15.39 -13.75
N TYR A 7 -2.83 14.66 -12.71
CA TYR A 7 -2.19 13.39 -12.36
C TYR A 7 -2.43 12.29 -13.42
N CYS A 8 -3.63 12.23 -13.99
CA CYS A 8 -3.92 11.28 -15.07
C CYS A 8 -3.07 11.58 -16.31
N LEU A 9 -3.01 12.86 -16.72
CA LEU A 9 -2.20 13.26 -17.88
C LEU A 9 -0.70 12.98 -17.68
N GLN A 10 -0.18 13.20 -16.47
CA GLN A 10 1.21 12.87 -16.14
C GLN A 10 1.47 11.36 -16.20
N ALA A 11 0.52 10.54 -15.74
CA ALA A 11 0.65 9.07 -15.83
C ALA A 11 0.68 8.60 -17.29
N PHE A 12 -0.22 9.11 -18.14
CA PHE A 12 -0.22 8.78 -19.56
C PHE A 12 1.06 9.23 -20.28
N ALA A 13 1.55 10.45 -19.99
CA ALA A 13 2.81 10.94 -20.56
C ALA A 13 3.99 10.01 -20.22
N ARG A 14 4.11 9.61 -18.95
CA ARG A 14 5.14 8.66 -18.50
C ARG A 14 5.03 7.31 -19.19
N ILE A 15 3.81 6.76 -19.31
CA ILE A 15 3.58 5.49 -19.99
C ILE A 15 4.04 5.56 -21.45
N ILE A 16 3.73 6.66 -22.15
CA ILE A 16 4.16 6.87 -23.53
C ILE A 16 5.69 6.95 -23.60
N GLU A 17 6.34 7.72 -22.72
CA GLU A 17 7.81 7.85 -22.66
C GLU A 17 8.48 6.49 -22.44
N TYR A 18 8.02 5.70 -21.47
CA TYR A 18 8.52 4.35 -21.22
C TYR A 18 8.32 3.43 -22.43
N SER A 19 7.16 3.51 -23.08
CA SER A 19 6.87 2.65 -24.22
C SER A 19 7.78 2.97 -25.41
N LEU A 20 8.02 4.26 -25.66
CA LEU A 20 8.97 4.70 -26.68
C LEU A 20 10.40 4.30 -26.33
N ALA A 21 10.79 4.33 -25.06
CA ALA A 21 12.11 3.85 -24.61
C ALA A 21 12.28 2.36 -24.89
N ILE A 22 11.29 1.52 -24.53
CA ILE A 22 11.29 0.07 -24.80
C ILE A 22 11.39 -0.19 -26.32
N ILE A 23 10.62 0.54 -27.13
CA ILE A 23 10.69 0.41 -28.60
C ILE A 23 12.08 0.75 -29.11
N LYS A 24 12.69 1.84 -28.61
CA LYS A 24 14.01 2.28 -29.03
C LYS A 24 15.11 1.29 -28.63
N GLU A 25 15.03 0.75 -27.41
CA GLU A 25 16.05 -0.14 -26.86
C GLU A 25 15.94 -1.57 -27.40
N HIS A 26 14.71 -2.09 -27.52
CA HIS A 26 14.48 -3.50 -27.83
C HIS A 26 13.84 -3.74 -29.20
N GLY A 27 13.38 -2.69 -29.91
CA GLY A 27 12.71 -2.82 -31.20
C GLY A 27 11.32 -3.46 -31.13
N VAL A 28 10.74 -3.60 -29.94
CA VAL A 28 9.45 -4.29 -29.71
C VAL A 28 8.43 -3.31 -29.13
N SER A 29 7.22 -3.29 -29.68
CA SER A 29 6.11 -2.51 -29.13
C SER A 29 5.52 -3.20 -27.89
N PRO A 30 5.43 -2.52 -26.73
CA PRO A 30 4.95 -3.14 -25.50
C PRO A 30 3.43 -3.37 -25.50
N ILE A 31 2.99 -4.30 -24.66
CA ILE A 31 1.59 -4.45 -24.26
C ILE A 31 1.43 -3.80 -22.89
N ILE A 32 0.48 -2.88 -22.75
CA ILE A 32 0.26 -2.10 -21.53
C ILE A 32 -1.02 -2.58 -20.86
N ILE A 33 -0.96 -2.74 -19.54
CA ILE A 33 -2.13 -3.06 -18.70
C ILE A 33 -2.17 -2.05 -17.56
N VAL A 34 -3.30 -1.36 -17.39
CA VAL A 34 -3.51 -0.37 -16.32
C VAL A 34 -4.67 -0.82 -15.45
N PHE A 35 -4.39 -1.12 -14.18
CA PHE A 35 -5.37 -1.53 -13.20
C PHE A 35 -6.03 -0.32 -12.52
N GLY A 36 -7.34 -0.18 -12.70
CA GLY A 36 -8.10 0.92 -12.14
C GLY A 36 -8.62 0.61 -10.74
N ILE A 37 -7.88 0.98 -9.68
CA ILE A 37 -8.34 0.81 -8.29
C ILE A 37 -9.69 1.49 -7.96
N HIS A 38 -10.09 2.45 -8.81
CA HIS A 38 -11.40 3.08 -8.79
C HIS A 38 -12.10 2.90 -10.14
N PRO A 39 -13.45 2.86 -10.14
CA PRO A 39 -14.21 2.80 -11.37
C PRO A 39 -13.82 3.90 -12.36
N THR A 40 -13.59 3.51 -13.61
CA THR A 40 -13.26 4.43 -14.70
C THR A 40 -14.37 5.47 -14.84
N LYS A 41 -14.00 6.75 -14.84
CA LYS A 41 -14.96 7.85 -15.00
C LYS A 41 -15.61 7.79 -16.38
N PRO A 42 -16.90 8.12 -16.51
CA PRO A 42 -17.60 8.12 -17.79
C PRO A 42 -16.90 8.96 -18.88
N SER A 43 -16.31 10.09 -18.49
CA SER A 43 -15.58 10.96 -19.42
C SER A 43 -14.36 10.30 -20.08
N VAL A 44 -13.76 9.30 -19.42
CA VAL A 44 -12.64 8.52 -19.96
C VAL A 44 -13.16 7.23 -20.59
N ALA A 45 -14.20 6.63 -20.01
CA ALA A 45 -14.81 5.40 -20.51
C ALA A 45 -15.36 5.53 -21.94
N ASN A 46 -15.81 6.73 -22.33
CA ASN A 46 -16.30 7.00 -23.69
C ASN A 46 -15.20 6.91 -24.77
N ASP A 47 -13.94 7.14 -24.40
CA ASP A 47 -12.79 7.06 -25.31
C ASP A 47 -12.23 5.64 -25.41
N LEU A 48 -12.80 4.71 -24.63
CA LEU A 48 -12.37 3.32 -24.54
C LEU A 48 -13.31 2.42 -25.33
N VAL A 49 -12.74 1.41 -25.99
CA VAL A 49 -13.50 0.40 -26.74
C VAL A 49 -13.50 -0.90 -25.95
N GLN A 50 -14.60 -1.66 -25.97
CA GLN A 50 -14.59 -3.00 -25.38
C GLN A 50 -13.58 -3.88 -26.13
N SER A 51 -12.73 -4.60 -25.40
CA SER A 51 -11.77 -5.50 -26.03
C SER A 51 -12.46 -6.78 -26.51
N ASP A 52 -12.19 -7.18 -27.75
CA ASP A 52 -12.57 -8.49 -28.28
C ASP A 52 -11.63 -9.60 -27.78
N GLN A 53 -10.41 -9.23 -27.36
CA GLN A 53 -9.36 -10.15 -26.94
C GLN A 53 -9.42 -10.48 -25.45
N ILE A 54 -9.76 -9.48 -24.63
CA ILE A 54 -9.84 -9.59 -23.17
C ILE A 54 -11.23 -9.10 -22.74
N PRO A 55 -12.23 -10.00 -22.64
CA PRO A 55 -13.63 -9.60 -22.42
C PRO A 55 -13.90 -8.80 -21.13
N TYR A 56 -12.98 -8.86 -20.16
CA TYR A 56 -13.05 -8.16 -18.88
C TYR A 56 -12.16 -6.89 -18.85
N ALA A 57 -11.72 -6.38 -20.00
CA ALA A 57 -10.95 -5.15 -20.10
C ALA A 57 -11.43 -4.28 -21.27
N LYS A 58 -11.19 -2.97 -21.14
CA LYS A 58 -11.35 -2.03 -22.25
C LYS A 58 -10.01 -1.71 -22.90
N GLU A 59 -10.02 -1.36 -24.18
CA GLU A 59 -8.86 -0.96 -24.96
C GLU A 59 -8.80 0.56 -25.14
N TYR A 60 -7.58 1.11 -25.00
CA TYR A 60 -7.27 2.50 -25.33
C TYR A 60 -6.50 2.58 -26.67
N PRO A 61 -6.83 3.53 -27.57
CA PRO A 61 -6.07 3.74 -28.80
C PRO A 61 -4.61 4.14 -28.51
N CYS A 62 -3.65 3.27 -28.84
CA CYS A 62 -2.26 3.43 -28.40
C CYS A 62 -1.19 3.31 -29.49
N LYS A 63 -1.59 3.13 -30.76
CA LYS A 63 -0.65 3.14 -31.88
C LYS A 63 -0.19 4.58 -32.17
N PRO A 64 1.10 4.83 -32.47
CA PRO A 64 2.16 3.85 -32.75
C PRO A 64 3.05 3.47 -31.55
N TRP A 65 2.79 3.99 -30.35
CA TRP A 65 3.71 3.89 -29.21
C TRP A 65 3.51 2.61 -28.37
N ALA A 66 2.45 1.83 -28.59
CA ALA A 66 2.28 0.50 -28.01
C ALA A 66 1.58 -0.47 -28.98
N LYS A 67 1.69 -1.77 -28.68
CA LYS A 67 0.99 -2.83 -29.41
C LYS A 67 -0.49 -2.88 -29.04
N SER A 68 -0.77 -2.87 -27.73
CA SER A 68 -2.10 -2.87 -27.14
C SER A 68 -2.07 -2.17 -25.78
N PHE A 69 -3.20 -1.59 -25.38
CA PHE A 69 -3.36 -0.93 -24.08
C PHE A 69 -4.69 -1.36 -23.48
N TYR A 70 -4.65 -2.13 -22.39
CA TYR A 70 -5.82 -2.67 -21.70
C TYR A 70 -6.05 -2.01 -20.35
N ILE A 71 -7.32 -1.79 -20.03
CA ILE A 71 -7.79 -1.24 -18.75
C ILE A 71 -8.85 -2.18 -18.18
N PRO A 72 -8.47 -3.17 -17.36
CA PRO A 72 -9.39 -3.81 -16.44
C PRO A 72 -9.78 -2.82 -15.34
N ASP A 73 -11.08 -2.71 -15.10
CA ASP A 73 -11.66 -1.88 -14.05
C ASP A 73 -12.79 -2.61 -13.30
N PRO A 74 -13.21 -2.13 -12.12
CA PRO A 74 -14.20 -2.81 -11.28
C PRO A 74 -15.55 -3.04 -11.97
N ILE A 75 -15.91 -2.19 -12.94
CA ILE A 75 -17.15 -2.33 -13.70
C ILE A 75 -17.00 -3.47 -14.71
N THR A 76 -15.89 -3.52 -15.44
CA THR A 76 -15.63 -4.52 -16.48
C THR A 76 -15.42 -5.94 -15.93
N ILE A 77 -14.81 -6.05 -14.75
CA ILE A 77 -14.55 -7.35 -14.15
C ILE A 77 -15.76 -7.91 -13.39
N ASN A 78 -16.78 -7.09 -13.07
CA ASN A 78 -17.88 -7.48 -12.19
C ASN A 78 -18.69 -8.69 -12.68
N SER A 79 -18.79 -8.92 -14.00
CA SER A 79 -19.44 -10.12 -14.53
C SER A 79 -18.58 -11.38 -14.44
N HIS A 80 -17.29 -11.23 -14.14
CA HIS A 80 -16.29 -12.29 -14.16
C HIS A 80 -15.76 -12.66 -12.77
N VAL A 81 -16.02 -11.85 -11.73
CA VAL A 81 -15.59 -12.13 -10.33
C VAL A 81 -16.30 -13.32 -9.69
N HIS A 82 -17.38 -13.81 -10.31
CA HIS A 82 -18.10 -15.00 -9.84
C HIS A 82 -17.66 -16.28 -10.55
N GLU A 83 -16.79 -16.19 -11.57
CA GLU A 83 -16.18 -17.33 -12.24
C GLU A 83 -15.16 -18.00 -11.30
N GLN A 84 -15.10 -19.33 -11.31
CA GLN A 84 -14.18 -20.10 -10.46
C GLN A 84 -13.48 -21.18 -11.30
N PRO A 85 -12.13 -21.23 -11.34
CA PRO A 85 -11.21 -20.25 -10.73
C PRO A 85 -11.31 -18.86 -11.37
N LEU A 86 -10.91 -17.81 -10.66
CA LEU A 86 -10.85 -16.47 -11.24
C LEU A 86 -9.79 -16.44 -12.33
N LYS A 87 -10.07 -15.71 -13.42
CA LYS A 87 -9.03 -15.40 -14.39
C LYS A 87 -7.95 -14.53 -13.72
N PRO A 88 -6.65 -14.76 -13.93
CA PRO A 88 -5.60 -14.09 -13.16
C PRO A 88 -5.67 -12.56 -13.17
N LEU A 89 -5.92 -11.94 -14.33
CA LEU A 89 -6.08 -10.49 -14.44
C LEU A 89 -7.34 -9.97 -13.72
N VAL A 90 -8.40 -10.77 -13.67
CA VAL A 90 -9.61 -10.47 -12.88
C VAL A 90 -9.29 -10.54 -11.39
N ALA A 91 -8.54 -11.56 -10.95
CA ALA A 91 -8.13 -11.69 -9.54
C ALA A 91 -7.22 -10.55 -9.09
N ILE A 92 -6.23 -10.16 -9.91
CA ILE A 92 -5.35 -9.01 -9.62
C ILE A 92 -6.17 -7.72 -9.49
N GLU A 93 -7.06 -7.45 -10.46
CA GLU A 93 -7.87 -6.25 -10.40
C GLU A 93 -8.83 -6.27 -9.21
N HIS A 94 -9.49 -7.40 -8.94
CA HIS A 94 -10.37 -7.55 -7.78
C HIS A 94 -9.62 -7.30 -6.46
N PHE A 95 -8.41 -7.83 -6.33
CA PHE A 95 -7.54 -7.59 -5.17
C PHE A 95 -7.20 -6.10 -5.01
N LEU A 96 -6.71 -5.45 -6.07
CA LEU A 96 -6.29 -4.05 -6.08
C LEU A 96 -7.47 -3.09 -5.84
N HIS A 97 -8.65 -3.41 -6.38
CA HIS A 97 -9.86 -2.64 -6.18
C HIS A 97 -10.45 -2.77 -4.78
N LYS A 98 -10.54 -4.00 -4.24
CA LYS A 98 -11.18 -4.23 -2.93
C LYS A 98 -10.40 -3.59 -1.79
N GLN A 99 -9.08 -3.47 -1.93
CA GLN A 99 -8.18 -2.83 -0.94
C GLN A 99 -8.39 -3.35 0.49
N LYS A 100 -8.76 -4.63 0.62
CA LYS A 100 -8.94 -5.28 1.92
C LYS A 100 -7.57 -5.74 2.42
N ARG A 101 -7.32 -5.55 3.70
CA ARG A 101 -6.05 -5.95 4.34
C ARG A 101 -6.01 -7.43 4.70
N THR A 102 -7.16 -8.11 4.70
CA THR A 102 -7.26 -9.48 5.19
C THR A 102 -8.27 -10.29 4.37
N LEU A 103 -8.05 -11.60 4.35
CA LEU A 103 -8.97 -12.58 3.77
C LEU A 103 -10.21 -12.85 4.63
N LEU A 104 -10.22 -12.44 5.90
CA LEU A 104 -11.28 -12.78 6.88
C LEU A 104 -12.66 -12.24 6.48
N GLY A 105 -12.70 -11.12 5.75
CA GLY A 105 -13.93 -10.49 5.26
C GLY A 105 -14.35 -10.89 3.84
N MET A 106 -13.62 -11.79 3.18
CA MET A 106 -13.97 -12.30 1.84
C MET A 106 -14.86 -13.53 1.95
N ASP A 107 -15.69 -13.76 0.93
CA ASP A 107 -16.51 -14.96 0.86
C ASP A 107 -15.65 -16.23 0.69
N SER A 108 -16.25 -17.39 0.94
CA SER A 108 -15.50 -18.66 0.97
C SER A 108 -14.95 -19.08 -0.39
N LYS A 109 -15.54 -18.63 -1.51
CA LYS A 109 -15.10 -18.96 -2.86
C LYS A 109 -13.95 -18.06 -3.27
N GLU A 110 -14.08 -16.74 -3.08
CA GLU A 110 -13.01 -15.76 -3.29
C GLU A 110 -11.77 -16.09 -2.44
N ARG A 111 -11.97 -16.50 -1.18
CA ARG A 111 -10.87 -16.91 -0.31
C ARG A 111 -10.16 -18.18 -0.78
N ALA A 112 -10.88 -19.09 -1.43
CA ALA A 112 -10.32 -20.34 -1.93
C ALA A 112 -9.56 -20.17 -3.26
N ASP A 113 -9.69 -19.02 -3.93
CA ASP A 113 -9.00 -18.75 -5.19
C ASP A 113 -7.47 -18.69 -4.98
N GLU A 114 -6.74 -19.47 -5.78
CA GLU A 114 -5.29 -19.63 -5.66
C GLU A 114 -4.53 -18.33 -5.97
N THR A 115 -5.01 -17.53 -6.93
CA THR A 115 -4.38 -16.26 -7.30
C THR A 115 -4.57 -15.23 -6.18
N ILE A 116 -5.78 -15.16 -5.60
CA ILE A 116 -6.06 -14.29 -4.45
C ILE A 116 -5.19 -14.67 -3.24
N GLN A 117 -5.08 -15.95 -2.92
CA GLN A 117 -4.22 -16.42 -1.83
C GLN A 117 -2.75 -16.06 -2.05
N LEU A 118 -2.26 -16.22 -3.28
CA LEU A 118 -0.90 -15.85 -3.65
C LEU A 118 -0.65 -14.34 -3.46
N LEU A 119 -1.57 -13.49 -3.93
CA LEU A 119 -1.47 -12.03 -3.80
C LEU A 119 -1.41 -11.58 -2.33
N TYR A 120 -2.27 -12.13 -1.48
CA TYR A 120 -2.22 -11.83 -0.03
C TYR A 120 -0.96 -12.38 0.64
N SER A 121 -0.43 -13.51 0.17
CA SER A 121 0.82 -14.08 0.68
C SER A 121 2.02 -13.19 0.33
N ILE A 122 2.09 -12.70 -0.92
CA ILE A 122 3.10 -11.73 -1.36
C ILE A 122 2.98 -10.43 -0.55
N ALA A 123 1.77 -9.89 -0.42
CA ALA A 123 1.54 -8.68 0.38
C ALA A 123 1.99 -8.89 1.82
N LYS A 124 1.63 -10.02 2.43
CA LYS A 124 2.08 -10.37 3.79
C LYS A 124 3.60 -10.39 3.88
N GLN A 125 4.31 -11.01 2.92
CA GLN A 125 5.78 -11.08 2.93
C GLN A 125 6.43 -9.71 2.78
N ILE A 126 5.93 -8.87 1.86
CA ILE A 126 6.45 -7.51 1.64
C ILE A 126 6.29 -6.65 2.91
N PHE A 127 5.14 -6.76 3.56
CA PHE A 127 4.80 -5.93 4.73
C PHE A 127 5.07 -6.63 6.07
N GLU A 128 5.69 -7.82 6.10
CA GLU A 128 5.86 -8.60 7.33
C GLU A 128 6.63 -7.83 8.41
N ASN A 129 7.66 -7.10 7.99
CA ASN A 129 8.47 -6.27 8.89
C ASN A 129 7.70 -5.05 9.41
N ASP A 130 6.86 -4.44 8.57
CA ASP A 130 6.05 -3.28 8.95
C ASP A 130 4.91 -3.69 9.90
N VAL A 131 4.25 -4.81 9.61
CA VAL A 131 3.18 -5.38 10.44
C VAL A 131 3.73 -5.79 11.81
N THR A 132 4.88 -6.48 11.84
CA THR A 132 5.49 -6.87 13.12
C THR A 132 6.01 -5.67 13.93
N LEU A 133 6.44 -4.58 13.28
CA LEU A 133 6.83 -3.35 13.95
C LEU A 133 5.61 -2.63 14.56
N GLU A 134 4.51 -2.53 13.80
CA GLU A 134 3.24 -1.95 14.27
C GLU A 134 2.66 -2.76 15.44
N GLU A 135 2.59 -4.08 15.33
CA GLU A 135 2.11 -4.97 16.40
C GLU A 135 2.97 -4.84 17.66
N ARG A 136 4.30 -4.85 17.53
CA ARG A 136 5.22 -4.61 18.67
C ARG A 136 5.04 -3.22 19.28
N THR A 137 4.71 -2.22 18.49
CA THR A 137 4.46 -0.86 18.98
C THR A 137 3.15 -0.78 19.75
N ILE A 138 2.11 -1.48 19.27
CA ILE A 138 0.82 -1.60 19.95
C ILE A 138 0.98 -2.33 21.29
N ASP A 139 1.68 -3.46 21.33
CA ASP A 139 1.94 -4.21 22.56
C ASP A 139 2.67 -3.36 23.61
N VAL A 140 3.66 -2.58 23.16
CA VAL A 140 4.38 -1.69 24.07
C VAL A 140 3.50 -0.55 24.54
N LEU A 141 2.64 0.01 23.69
CA LEU A 141 1.67 1.02 24.11
C LEU A 141 0.69 0.47 25.15
N PHE A 142 0.19 -0.76 24.96
CA PHE A 142 -0.65 -1.45 25.94
C PHE A 142 0.06 -1.59 27.29
N ASN A 143 1.30 -2.09 27.29
CA ASN A 143 2.07 -2.24 28.52
C ASN A 143 2.35 -0.88 29.21
N VAL A 144 2.60 0.19 28.45
CA VAL A 144 2.75 1.54 29.01
C VAL A 144 1.44 2.01 29.68
N CYS A 145 0.30 1.78 29.04
CA CYS A 145 -1.01 2.12 29.59
C CYS A 145 -1.33 1.32 30.85
N GLU A 146 -1.08 0.01 30.87
CA GLU A 146 -1.29 -0.85 32.06
C GLU A 146 -0.42 -0.42 33.23
N GLN A 147 0.86 -0.13 32.99
CA GLN A 147 1.78 0.33 34.03
C GLN A 147 1.38 1.71 34.58
N ALA A 148 0.98 2.65 33.71
CA ALA A 148 0.46 3.94 34.14
C ALA A 148 -0.81 3.77 35.00
N GLN A 149 -1.73 2.90 34.57
CA GLN A 149 -2.95 2.60 35.32
C GLN A 149 -2.62 1.98 36.69
N MET A 150 -1.65 1.08 36.77
CA MET A 150 -1.20 0.49 38.03
C MET A 150 -0.65 1.56 38.98
N GLN A 151 0.15 2.51 38.48
CA GLN A 151 0.66 3.60 39.32
C GLN A 151 -0.45 4.54 39.80
N PHE A 152 -1.43 4.85 38.96
CA PHE A 152 -2.60 5.62 39.40
C PHE A 152 -3.43 4.88 40.45
N ASN A 153 -3.59 3.57 40.34
CA ASN A 153 -4.25 2.76 41.36
C ASN A 153 -3.48 2.77 42.68
N LYS A 154 -2.15 2.62 42.65
CA LYS A 154 -1.30 2.70 43.86
C LYS A 154 -1.38 4.07 44.53
N ILE A 155 -1.41 5.16 43.74
CA ILE A 155 -1.62 6.51 44.26
C ILE A 155 -3.00 6.62 44.91
N LYS A 156 -4.05 6.12 44.25
CA LYS A 156 -5.41 6.11 44.79
C LYS A 156 -5.49 5.36 46.14
N GLU A 157 -4.89 4.17 46.23
CA GLU A 157 -4.81 3.39 47.47
C GLU A 157 -4.00 4.11 48.56
N ALA A 158 -2.89 4.78 48.20
CA ALA A 158 -2.12 5.57 49.15
C ALA A 158 -2.91 6.76 49.70
N LEU A 159 -3.82 7.34 48.92
CA LEU A 159 -4.70 8.44 49.35
C LEU A 159 -5.78 8.00 50.35
N GLU A 160 -6.06 6.70 50.47
CA GLU A 160 -6.98 6.14 51.47
C GLU A 160 -6.30 5.94 52.84
N THR A 161 -5.00 6.23 52.95
CA THR A 161 -4.25 6.09 54.21
C THR A 161 -4.52 7.27 55.16
N GLU A 162 -4.89 6.99 56.42
CA GLU A 162 -5.22 8.02 57.42
C GLU A 162 -4.00 8.83 57.90
N ASN A 163 -2.79 8.26 57.79
CA ASN A 163 -1.54 8.93 58.15
C ASN A 163 -1.08 9.88 57.03
N LEU A 164 -1.21 11.19 57.26
CA LEU A 164 -0.93 12.22 56.27
C LEU A 164 0.53 12.26 55.78
N GLU A 165 1.51 11.97 56.64
CA GLU A 165 2.93 11.94 56.24
C GLU A 165 3.23 10.72 55.36
N GLU A 166 2.66 9.57 55.73
CA GLU A 166 2.83 8.32 54.97
C GLU A 166 2.10 8.37 53.62
N LEU A 167 0.91 8.96 53.58
CA LEU A 167 0.17 9.25 52.36
C LEU A 167 1.00 10.11 51.41
N ARG A 168 1.52 11.25 51.89
CA ARG A 168 2.31 12.18 51.05
C ARG A 168 3.56 11.53 50.50
N LYS A 169 4.24 10.73 51.32
CA LYS A 169 5.43 10.00 50.92
C LYS A 169 5.12 8.97 49.83
N ARG A 170 4.16 8.06 50.08
CA ARG A 170 3.81 6.99 49.12
C ARG A 170 3.22 7.52 47.82
N ALA A 171 2.33 8.51 47.90
CA ALA A 171 1.75 9.12 46.70
C ALA A 171 2.82 9.81 45.83
N ARG A 172 3.81 10.46 46.46
CA ARG A 172 4.93 11.07 45.74
C ARG A 172 5.83 10.00 45.11
N GLU A 173 6.18 8.95 45.85
CA GLU A 173 7.01 7.85 45.34
C GLU A 173 6.36 7.20 44.10
N TYR A 174 5.08 6.85 44.15
CA TYR A 174 4.39 6.26 42.99
C TYR A 174 4.23 7.21 41.81
N ALA A 175 4.07 8.52 42.06
CA ALA A 175 4.03 9.52 41.01
C ALA A 175 5.40 9.71 40.34
N GLU A 176 6.48 9.74 41.12
CA GLU A 176 7.86 9.84 40.62
C GLU A 176 8.26 8.57 39.83
N ASP A 177 7.91 7.38 40.34
CA ASP A 177 8.16 6.11 39.65
C ASP A 177 7.40 6.04 38.31
N GLY A 178 6.13 6.42 38.30
CA GLY A 178 5.33 6.49 37.08
C GLY A 178 5.88 7.49 36.08
N TYR A 179 6.29 8.67 36.54
CA TYR A 179 6.92 9.69 35.71
C TYR A 179 8.25 9.21 35.09
N MET A 180 9.13 8.61 35.90
CA MET A 180 10.41 8.08 35.44
C MET A 180 10.25 6.94 34.45
N TYR A 181 9.29 6.05 34.67
CA TYR A 181 8.95 4.98 33.72
C TYR A 181 8.49 5.54 32.37
N LEU A 182 7.57 6.51 32.38
CA LEU A 182 7.05 7.14 31.17
C LEU A 182 8.13 7.93 30.41
N GLU A 183 8.97 8.70 31.10
CA GLU A 183 10.08 9.42 30.47
C GLU A 183 11.12 8.46 29.87
N THR A 184 11.40 7.33 30.52
CA THR A 184 12.31 6.30 29.99
C THR A 184 11.77 5.70 28.68
N TYR A 185 10.47 5.37 28.63
CA TYR A 185 9.85 4.86 27.40
C TYR A 185 9.77 5.93 26.30
N LYS A 186 9.42 7.17 26.65
CA LYS A 186 9.41 8.30 25.71
C LYS A 186 10.79 8.55 25.11
N ALA A 187 11.85 8.49 25.92
CA ALA A 187 13.23 8.62 25.45
C ALA A 187 13.67 7.45 24.56
N LYS A 188 13.27 6.21 24.91
CA LYS A 188 13.53 5.02 24.09
C LYS A 188 12.90 5.15 22.69
N TYR A 189 11.62 5.52 22.63
CA TYR A 189 10.90 5.62 21.36
C TYR A 189 11.29 6.83 20.52
N ARG A 190 11.66 7.96 21.14
CA ARG A 190 12.28 9.09 20.41
C ARG A 190 13.59 8.72 19.71
N ARG A 191 14.38 7.80 20.29
CA ARG A 191 15.67 7.37 19.69
C ARG A 191 15.48 6.30 18.62
N THR A 192 14.48 5.44 18.74
CA THR A 192 14.15 4.44 17.71
C THR A 192 13.45 5.08 16.51
N SER A 193 12.70 6.17 16.71
CA SER A 193 12.12 6.99 15.64
C SER A 193 13.10 8.06 15.12
N LEU A 194 14.28 7.68 14.60
CA LEU A 194 15.13 8.62 13.86
C LEU A 194 14.94 8.47 12.35
N HIS A 195 13.89 9.12 11.86
CA HIS A 195 14.06 10.20 10.91
C HIS A 195 13.10 11.32 11.30
N GLU A 196 13.53 12.18 12.22
CA GLU A 196 12.97 13.53 12.28
C GLU A 196 13.67 14.32 11.16
N PRO A 197 12.92 14.87 10.18
CA PRO A 197 13.51 15.77 9.20
C PRO A 197 14.15 16.94 9.93
N PRO A 198 15.28 17.49 9.46
CA PRO A 198 15.84 18.70 10.04
C PRO A 198 14.74 19.77 10.09
N ALA A 199 14.52 20.37 11.26
CA ALA A 199 13.65 21.53 11.34
C ALA A 199 14.16 22.57 10.34
N LEU A 200 13.31 22.93 9.38
CA LEU A 200 13.65 23.91 8.35
C LEU A 200 14.00 25.25 9.03
N PRO A 201 15.07 25.93 8.60
CA PRO A 201 15.31 27.32 8.98
C PRO A 201 14.08 28.18 8.62
N GLU A 202 13.78 29.19 9.45
CA GLU A 202 12.62 30.07 9.26
C GLU A 202 12.61 30.78 7.89
N GLU A 203 13.71 30.76 7.13
CA GLU A 203 13.75 31.24 5.74
C GLU A 203 13.02 30.34 4.72
N ALA A 204 12.65 29.10 5.04
CA ALA A 204 11.98 28.17 4.10
C ALA A 204 10.43 28.26 4.10
N LYS A 205 9.82 29.23 4.81
CA LYS A 205 8.36 29.49 4.72
C LYS A 205 7.97 30.33 3.50
N LYS A 206 8.91 30.68 2.63
CA LYS A 206 8.62 31.28 1.32
C LYS A 206 9.35 30.50 0.24
N ASP A 207 8.57 30.19 -0.79
CA ASP A 207 8.97 29.71 -2.11
C ASP A 207 9.23 28.20 -2.31
N GLY A 208 8.28 27.59 -3.05
CA GLY A 208 8.52 26.56 -4.07
C GLY A 208 8.65 25.09 -3.61
N PRO A 209 7.88 24.15 -4.20
CA PRO A 209 8.15 22.73 -3.98
C PRO A 209 9.27 22.26 -4.90
N SER A 210 10.42 21.91 -4.29
CA SER A 210 11.53 21.22 -4.94
C SER A 210 11.39 19.69 -4.83
N LYS A 211 12.07 19.04 -5.77
CA LYS A 211 12.05 17.65 -6.23
C LYS A 211 12.54 16.64 -5.18
N SER A 212 12.00 15.42 -5.24
CA SER A 212 12.69 14.21 -4.75
C SER A 212 13.14 13.36 -5.94
N GLU A 213 14.44 13.10 -6.01
CA GLU A 213 15.08 12.12 -6.89
C GLU A 213 14.93 10.74 -6.26
N TYR A 214 14.44 9.77 -7.04
CA TYR A 214 14.52 8.35 -6.72
C TYR A 214 15.53 7.73 -7.70
N ASN A 215 16.57 7.10 -7.16
CA ASN A 215 17.46 6.22 -7.93
C ASN A 215 16.78 4.84 -8.00
N GLU A 216 16.48 4.37 -9.20
CA GLU A 216 16.07 2.99 -9.47
C GLU A 216 17.27 2.23 -10.04
N ASP A 217 17.74 1.23 -9.30
CA ASP A 217 18.63 0.19 -9.81
C ASP A 217 17.83 -0.74 -10.74
N LEU A 218 18.13 -0.66 -12.03
CA LEU A 218 17.51 -1.46 -13.09
C LEU A 218 18.06 -2.89 -13.07
N LEU A 219 17.19 -3.87 -12.85
CA LEU A 219 17.49 -5.28 -13.12
C LEU A 219 17.46 -5.56 -14.64
N PRO A 220 18.32 -6.46 -15.16
CA PRO A 220 18.41 -6.73 -16.59
C PRO A 220 17.24 -7.60 -17.11
N ALA A 221 16.64 -7.19 -18.22
CA ALA A 221 15.57 -7.92 -18.90
C ALA A 221 16.09 -9.10 -19.73
N SER A 222 15.37 -10.23 -19.67
CA SER A 222 15.64 -11.46 -20.44
C SER A 222 14.93 -11.43 -21.81
N SER A 223 15.68 -11.72 -22.87
CA SER A 223 15.24 -11.69 -24.28
C SER A 223 14.62 -13.01 -24.74
N ARG A 224 13.28 -13.08 -24.79
CA ARG A 224 12.56 -14.05 -25.64
C ARG A 224 11.28 -13.44 -26.24
N PRO A 225 11.01 -13.61 -27.55
CA PRO A 225 9.76 -13.15 -28.16
C PRO A 225 8.61 -14.12 -27.83
N ASN A 226 7.50 -13.60 -27.29
CA ASN A 226 6.31 -14.40 -26.94
C ASN A 226 5.17 -14.15 -27.94
N THR A 227 4.76 -15.19 -28.67
CA THR A 227 3.80 -15.14 -29.79
C THR A 227 2.49 -15.91 -29.52
N LYS A 228 2.06 -16.07 -28.25
CA LYS A 228 0.83 -16.82 -27.92
C LYS A 228 -0.47 -15.97 -27.94
N SER A 229 -1.58 -16.55 -27.50
CA SER A 229 -2.97 -16.05 -27.46
C SER A 229 -3.22 -14.97 -26.38
N PRO A 230 -4.13 -13.99 -26.54
CA PRO A 230 -4.44 -12.91 -25.57
C PRO A 230 -4.77 -13.34 -24.13
N ASP A 231 -5.05 -14.63 -23.90
CA ASP A 231 -5.05 -15.21 -22.56
C ASP A 231 -3.66 -15.78 -22.24
N PHE A 232 -2.75 -14.91 -21.80
CA PHE A 232 -1.32 -15.23 -21.75
C PHE A 232 -0.86 -15.97 -20.49
N ALA A 233 -1.76 -16.81 -19.97
CA ALA A 233 -1.51 -17.93 -19.07
C ALA A 233 -0.53 -17.64 -17.94
N PHE A 234 -0.95 -16.79 -16.98
CA PHE A 234 -0.35 -16.60 -15.65
C PHE A 234 1.17 -16.33 -15.59
N VAL A 235 1.81 -15.96 -16.72
CA VAL A 235 3.24 -15.66 -16.96
C VAL A 235 4.21 -15.67 -15.73
N GLU A 236 4.68 -16.76 -15.14
CA GLU A 236 4.25 -18.16 -15.06
C GLU A 236 4.51 -18.58 -13.59
N ASN A 237 3.63 -18.22 -12.63
CA ASN A 237 3.60 -18.55 -11.18
C ASN A 237 4.89 -18.30 -10.33
N PHE A 238 6.00 -17.88 -10.95
CA PHE A 238 7.38 -17.98 -10.49
C PHE A 238 8.18 -16.84 -11.16
N LYS A 239 9.20 -16.23 -10.54
CA LYS A 239 10.30 -16.85 -9.79
C LYS A 239 10.67 -16.04 -8.53
N ILE A 240 11.06 -16.78 -7.49
CA ILE A 240 11.72 -16.30 -6.26
C ILE A 240 12.94 -15.46 -6.61
#